data_AF-A0A4Y8IF29-F1
#
_entry.id   AF-A0A4Y8IF29-F1
#
_cell.length_a   1.000
_cell.length_b   1.000
_cell.length_c   1.000
_cell.angle_alpha   90.00
_cell.angle_beta   90.00
_cell.angle_gamma   90.00
#
_symmetry.space_group_name_H-M   'P 1'
#
loop_
_entity.id
_entity.type
_entity.pdbx_description
1 polymer ?
#
loop_
_entity_poly.entity_id
_entity_poly.type
_entity_poly.pdbx_seq_one_letter_code
_entity_poly.pdbx_strand_id
1 'polypeptide(L)'
;MFEVNPAFERLFGWTKQEIVKQNLSIIADELNVMETLFNINQGKTITYEDVQRLHKNGHHIDVLVTVVPIQNNQDQIYGAMVIYRSSIIGKHD
;
A
#
# COMPACT_ATOMS: atom_id res chain seq x y z
N MET A 1 -5.18 6.84 -12.07
CA MET A 1 -5.10 5.48 -12.64
C MET A 1 -4.42 4.60 -11.59
N PHE A 2 -5.05 3.50 -11.17
CA PHE A 2 -4.46 2.58 -10.21
C PHE A 2 -3.75 1.47 -10.99
N GLU A 3 -2.48 1.23 -10.69
CA GLU A 3 -1.66 0.25 -11.36
C GLU A 3 -0.80 -0.52 -10.36
N VAL A 4 -0.61 -1.81 -10.63
CA VAL A 4 0.23 -2.70 -9.83
C VAL A 4 1.16 -3.47 -10.77
N ASN A 5 2.30 -3.89 -10.24
CA ASN A 5 3.29 -4.68 -10.98
C ASN A 5 3.16 -6.19 -10.65
N PRO A 6 3.84 -7.08 -11.39
CA PRO A 6 3.80 -8.52 -11.11
C PRO A 6 4.31 -8.92 -9.71
N ALA A 7 5.12 -8.08 -9.05
CA ALA A 7 5.59 -8.34 -7.69
C ALA A 7 4.45 -8.19 -6.68
N PHE A 8 3.59 -7.18 -6.86
CA PHE A 8 2.36 -7.03 -6.08
C PHE A 8 1.46 -8.27 -6.23
N GLU A 9 1.26 -8.74 -7.46
CA GLU A 9 0.39 -9.90 -7.72
C GLU A 9 0.91 -11.16 -7.01
N ARG A 10 2.23 -11.38 -7.01
CA ARG A 10 2.86 -12.49 -6.28
C ARG A 10 2.75 -12.35 -4.77
N LEU A 11 2.89 -11.13 -4.25
CA LEU A 11 2.88 -10.86 -2.82
C LEU A 11 1.46 -10.95 -2.23
N PHE A 12 0.45 -10.47 -2.94
CA PHE A 12 -0.92 -10.35 -2.45
C PHE A 12 -1.91 -11.38 -3.04
N GLY A 13 -1.52 -12.10 -4.10
CA GLY A 13 -2.35 -13.10 -4.78
C GLY A 13 -3.46 -12.53 -5.67
N TRP A 14 -3.62 -11.21 -5.71
CA TRP A 14 -4.56 -10.53 -6.57
C TRP A 14 -3.94 -10.22 -7.93
N THR A 15 -4.67 -10.51 -9.01
CA THR A 15 -4.27 -10.00 -10.34
C THR A 15 -4.57 -8.51 -10.45
N LYS A 16 -3.86 -7.79 -11.33
CA LYS A 16 -4.12 -6.38 -11.66
C LYS A 16 -5.60 -6.16 -12.00
N GLN A 17 -6.19 -7.07 -12.78
CA GLN A 17 -7.59 -6.97 -13.23
C GLN A 17 -8.60 -7.09 -12.08
N GLU A 18 -8.25 -7.81 -11.02
CA GLU A 18 -9.10 -7.97 -9.84
C GLU A 18 -8.93 -6.80 -8.88
N ILE A 19 -7.69 -6.46 -8.52
CA ILE A 19 -7.41 -5.47 -7.48
C ILE A 19 -7.86 -4.06 -7.87
N VAL A 20 -7.79 -3.70 -9.16
CA VAL A 20 -8.26 -2.38 -9.65
C VAL A 20 -9.77 -2.16 -9.48
N LYS A 21 -10.54 -3.22 -9.21
CA LYS A 21 -12.00 -3.16 -8.98
C LYS A 21 -12.35 -3.12 -7.49
N GLN A 22 -11.37 -3.28 -6.61
CA GLN A 22 -11.58 -3.34 -5.16
C GLN A 22 -11.28 -1.99 -4.50
N ASN A 23 -11.81 -1.82 -3.29
CA ASN A 23 -11.39 -0.73 -2.40
C ASN A 23 -10.04 -1.07 -1.75
N LEU A 24 -9.21 -0.06 -1.47
CA LEU A 24 -7.94 -0.23 -0.75
C LEU A 24 -8.12 -0.87 0.64
N SER A 25 -9.31 -0.75 1.24
CA SER A 25 -9.64 -1.42 2.50
C SER A 25 -9.55 -2.95 2.44
N ILE A 26 -9.56 -3.55 1.24
CA ILE A 26 -9.38 -5.00 1.10
C ILE A 26 -7.97 -5.45 1.45
N ILE A 27 -6.99 -4.55 1.37
CA ILE A 27 -5.59 -4.85 1.68
C ILE A 27 -5.11 -4.14 2.93
N ALA A 28 -5.60 -2.93 3.24
CA ALA A 28 -5.10 -2.09 4.35
C ALA A 28 -6.21 -1.63 5.30
N ASP A 29 -5.88 -1.48 6.59
CA ASP A 29 -6.79 -0.93 7.61
C ASP A 29 -7.19 0.53 7.29
N GLU A 30 -8.46 0.87 7.51
CA GLU A 30 -9.03 2.21 7.30
C GLU A 30 -8.26 3.30 8.06
N LEU A 31 -7.80 3.01 9.28
CA LEU A 31 -7.01 3.98 10.07
C LEU A 31 -5.67 4.32 9.39
N ASN A 32 -4.96 3.31 8.86
CA ASN A 32 -3.72 3.55 8.11
C ASN A 32 -3.99 4.33 6.82
N VAL A 33 -5.11 4.06 6.15
CA VAL A 33 -5.47 4.76 4.91
C VAL A 33 -5.70 6.24 5.16
N MET A 34 -6.47 6.61 6.19
CA MET A 34 -6.74 8.01 6.51
C MET A 34 -5.47 8.79 6.87
N GLU A 35 -4.62 8.21 7.72
CA GLU A 35 -3.33 8.82 8.10
C GLU A 35 -2.40 8.98 6.89
N THR A 36 -2.34 7.96 6.03
CA THR A 36 -1.56 8.01 4.79
C THR A 36 -2.04 9.16 3.91
N LEU A 37 -3.36 9.27 3.67
CA LEU A 37 -3.92 10.33 2.84
C LEU A 37 -3.64 11.72 3.41
N PHE A 38 -3.73 11.90 4.73
CA PHE A 38 -3.40 13.16 5.38
C PHE A 38 -1.94 13.58 5.13
N ASN A 39 -0.99 12.66 5.30
CA ASN A 39 0.44 12.94 5.09
C ASN A 39 0.77 13.17 3.61
N ILE A 40 0.18 12.38 2.71
CA ILE A 40 0.38 12.50 1.27
C ILE A 40 -0.12 13.85 0.75
N ASN A 41 -1.28 14.33 1.23
CA ASN A 41 -1.80 15.65 0.89
C ASN A 41 -0.91 16.81 1.37
N GLN A 42 0.00 16.55 2.31
CA GLN A 42 1.01 17.52 2.76
C GLN A 42 2.36 17.35 2.04
N GLY A 43 2.46 16.46 1.05
CA GLY A 43 3.72 16.17 0.37
C GLY A 43 4.71 15.37 1.22
N LYS A 44 4.25 14.68 2.28
CA LYS A 44 5.10 13.88 3.15
C LYS A 44 5.12 12.41 2.70
N THR A 45 6.31 11.85 2.59
CA THR A 45 6.51 10.41 2.48
C THR A 45 6.29 9.76 3.85
N ILE A 46 5.54 8.66 3.88
CA ILE A 46 5.30 7.88 5.10
C ILE A 46 5.84 6.46 4.93
N THR A 47 6.42 5.92 5.99
CA THR A 47 6.85 4.52 6.06
C THR A 47 6.18 3.86 7.26
N TYR A 48 5.58 2.71 7.02
CA TYR A 48 5.10 1.80 8.05
C TYR A 48 6.07 0.63 8.13
N GLU A 49 6.69 0.48 9.29
CA GLU A 49 7.52 -0.68 9.64
C GLU A 49 6.59 -1.75 10.20
N ASP A 50 6.70 -2.97 9.69
CA ASP A 50 5.98 -4.17 10.15
C ASP A 50 4.46 -4.00 10.28
N VAL A 51 3.78 -3.88 9.14
CA VAL A 51 2.32 -3.92 9.09
C VAL A 51 1.82 -5.17 8.39
N GLN A 52 0.69 -5.68 8.87
CA GLN A 52 0.01 -6.79 8.23
C GLN A 52 -0.95 -6.29 7.16
N ARG A 53 -1.02 -7.03 6.05
CA ARG A 53 -2.00 -6.82 4.99
C ARG A 53 -2.69 -8.14 4.66
N LEU A 54 -3.87 -8.07 4.05
CA LEU A 54 -4.65 -9.25 3.73
C LEU A 54 -4.30 -9.78 2.33
N HIS A 55 -3.84 -11.02 2.27
CA HIS A 55 -3.70 -11.75 1.02
C HIS A 55 -5.07 -12.18 0.50
N LYS A 56 -5.23 -12.36 -0.83
CA LYS A 56 -6.50 -12.73 -1.49
C LYS A 56 -7.24 -13.92 -0.87
N ASN A 57 -6.52 -14.92 -0.37
CA ASN A 57 -7.09 -16.13 0.25
C ASN A 57 -7.38 -15.97 1.77
N GLY A 58 -7.21 -14.77 2.33
CA GLY A 58 -7.59 -14.43 3.70
C GLY A 58 -6.51 -14.57 4.77
N HIS A 59 -5.28 -14.97 4.45
CA HIS A 59 -4.19 -14.93 5.44
C HIS A 59 -3.50 -13.56 5.47
N HIS A 60 -2.88 -13.23 6.61
CA HIS A 60 -2.08 -12.03 6.77
C HIS A 60 -0.67 -12.21 6.21
N ILE A 61 -0.16 -11.16 5.57
CA ILE A 61 1.23 -11.06 5.12
C ILE A 61 1.90 -9.88 5.82
N ASP A 62 3.12 -10.10 6.32
CA ASP A 62 3.92 -9.05 6.94
C ASP A 62 4.65 -8.26 5.84
N VAL A 63 4.42 -6.95 5.82
CA VAL A 63 5.01 -6.06 4.83
C VAL A 63 5.52 -4.77 5.45
N LEU A 64 6.59 -4.25 4.86
CA LEU A 64 6.98 -2.85 5.03
C LEU A 64 6.33 -2.05 3.91
N VAL A 65 5.72 -0.92 4.27
CA VAL A 65 5.01 -0.06 3.33
C VAL A 65 5.65 1.31 3.30
N THR A 66 6.05 1.77 2.13
CA THR A 66 6.47 3.16 1.92
C THR A 66 5.53 3.81 0.92
N VAL A 67 4.94 4.95 1.29
CA VAL A 67 4.04 5.72 0.42
C VAL A 67 4.69 7.05 0.11
N VAL A 68 4.93 7.30 -1.18
CA VAL A 68 5.61 8.49 -1.69
C VAL A 68 4.60 9.34 -2.46
N PRO A 69 4.42 10.62 -2.11
CA PRO A 69 3.55 11.52 -2.88
C PRO A 69 4.17 11.80 -4.24
N ILE A 70 3.33 11.89 -5.27
CA ILE A 70 3.75 12.27 -6.62
C ILE A 70 3.23 13.68 -6.88
N GLN A 71 4.17 14.60 -7.13
CA GLN A 71 3.92 16.02 -7.32
C GLN A 71 4.22 16.42 -8.76
N ASN A 72 3.47 17.41 -9.28
CA ASN A 72 3.81 18.05 -10.54
C ASN A 72 4.84 19.18 -10.33
N ASN A 73 5.26 19.86 -11.40
CA ASN A 73 6.22 20.98 -11.33
C ASN A 73 5.70 22.23 -10.59
N GLN A 74 4.46 22.19 -10.09
CA GLN A 74 3.81 23.28 -9.33
C GLN A 74 3.52 22.84 -7.88
N ASP A 75 4.21 21.80 -7.39
CA ASP A 75 4.06 21.21 -6.05
C ASP A 75 2.65 20.65 -5.74
N GLN A 76 1.81 20.47 -6.77
CA GLN A 76 0.48 19.89 -6.59
C GLN A 76 0.56 18.37 -6.57
N ILE A 77 -0.01 17.76 -5.53
CA ILE A 77 -0.14 16.31 -5.41
C ILE A 77 -1.17 15.81 -6.43
N TYR A 78 -0.77 14.93 -7.34
CA TYR A 78 -1.70 14.29 -8.29
C TYR A 78 -1.76 12.76 -8.15
N GLY A 79 -1.00 12.19 -7.22
CA GLY A 79 -1.04 10.77 -6.91
C GLY A 79 -0.08 10.39 -5.80
N ALA A 80 0.03 9.07 -5.59
CA ALA A 80 1.00 8.47 -4.69
C ALA A 80 1.51 7.16 -5.28
N MET A 81 2.75 6.82 -4.97
CA MET A 81 3.33 5.52 -5.23
C MET A 81 3.43 4.76 -3.91
N VAL A 82 2.90 3.53 -3.88
CA VAL A 82 3.01 2.65 -2.71
C VAL A 82 3.99 1.53 -3.04
N ILE A 83 4.98 1.36 -2.17
CA ILE A 83 6.00 0.33 -2.26
C ILE A 83 5.80 -0.65 -1.12
N TYR A 84 5.48 -1.89 -1.47
CA TYR A 84 5.41 -3.01 -0.54
C TYR A 84 6.68 -3.85 -0.61
N ARG A 85 7.24 -4.19 0.54
CA ARG A 85 8.35 -5.14 0.68
C ARG A 85 7.93 -6.23 1.64
N SER A 86 8.15 -7.50 1.28
CA SER A 86 7.94 -8.61 2.21
C SER A 86 8.86 -8.45 3.42
N SER A 87 8.30 -8.48 4.63
CA SER A 87 9.08 -8.59 5.86
C SER A 87 9.27 -10.07 6.18
N ILE A 88 10.47 -10.47 6.62
CA ILE A 88 10.75 -11.83 7.13
C ILE A 88 10.56 -11.86 8.66
N ILE A 89 10.03 -10.78 9.25
CA ILE A 89 9.87 -10.68 10.69
C ILE A 89 8.67 -11.54 11.10
N GLY A 90 8.91 -12.84 11.27
CA GLY A 90 8.00 -13.76 11.95
C GLY A 90 7.94 -13.42 13.43
N LYS A 91 7.18 -12.38 13.78
CA LYS A 91 6.93 -12.02 15.19
C LYS A 91 5.50 -11.57 15.39
N HIS A 92 4.60 -12.55 15.44
CA HIS A 92 3.37 -12.43 16.22
C HIS A 92 3.08 -13.82 16.81
N ASP A 93 3.78 -14.13 17.91
CA ASP A 93 3.33 -15.09 18.93
C ASP A 93 2.54 -14.32 20.00
#